data_AF-A0A0P9T1N4-F1
#
_entry.id   AF-A0A0P9T1N4-F1
#
_cell.length_a   1.000
_cell.length_b   1.000
_cell.length_c   1.000
_cell.angle_alpha   90.00
_cell.angle_beta   90.00
_cell.angle_gamma   90.00
#
_symmetry.space_group_name_H-M   'P 1'
#
loop_
_entity.id
_entity.type
_entity.pdbx_description
1 polymer ?
#
loop_
_entity_poly.entity_id
_entity_poly.type
_entity_poly.pdbx_seq_one_letter_code
_entity_poly.pdbx_strand_id
1 'polypeptide(L)'
;MVYEQLQGHDVTQSFIEHIDSQRRQNSSTLTLTPWTLTQRAGLKYAASQVVDRLAERFDITNFNRIKPGIAEATRAVMRRVPDHVLVRNRTDSDVQLLLHLTEKAGIPVEEVGDVLGPYRAVTIIRSLS
;
A
#
# COMPACT_ATOMS: atom_id res chain seq x y z
N MET A 1 16.75 16.78 -16.81
CA MET A 1 16.47 18.20 -17.12
C MET A 1 16.56 18.94 -15.79
N VAL A 2 17.47 19.90 -15.66
CA VAL A 2 17.55 20.76 -14.47
C VAL A 2 16.87 22.07 -14.86
N TYR A 3 15.91 22.51 -14.05
CA TYR A 3 15.20 23.78 -14.28
C TYR A 3 15.97 24.89 -13.57
N GLU A 4 16.90 25.54 -14.28
CA GLU A 4 17.82 26.54 -13.71
C GLU A 4 17.08 27.69 -12.98
N GLN A 5 15.94 28.14 -13.54
CA GLN A 5 15.12 29.18 -12.92
C GLN A 5 14.50 28.80 -11.57
N LEU A 6 14.48 27.51 -11.21
CA LEU A 6 13.93 27.02 -9.94
C LEU A 6 15.02 26.67 -8.92
N GLN A 7 16.30 26.93 -9.22
CA GLN A 7 17.41 26.55 -8.35
C GLN A 7 17.27 27.11 -6.92
N GLY A 8 16.74 28.32 -6.76
CA GLY A 8 16.49 28.92 -5.43
C GLY A 8 15.41 28.22 -4.59
N HIS A 9 14.61 27.34 -5.20
CA HIS A 9 13.58 26.53 -4.54
C HIS A 9 13.98 25.06 -4.43
N ASP A 10 15.15 24.67 -4.92
CA ASP A 10 15.60 23.28 -4.88
C ASP A 10 16.01 22.91 -3.45
N VAL A 11 15.17 22.08 -2.81
CA VAL A 11 15.42 21.53 -1.48
C VAL A 11 15.94 20.09 -1.52
N THR A 12 16.14 19.52 -2.72
CA THR A 12 16.44 18.10 -2.93
C THR A 12 17.66 17.67 -2.14
N GLN A 13 18.77 18.41 -2.25
CA GLN A 13 20.02 18.08 -1.57
C GLN A 13 19.86 18.12 -0.05
N SER A 14 19.28 19.21 0.48
CA SER A 14 19.07 19.37 1.93
C SER A 14 18.14 18.28 2.50
N PHE A 15 17.12 17.87 1.75
CA PHE A 15 16.21 16.80 2.14
C PHE A 15 16.91 15.44 2.17
N ILE A 16 17.67 15.11 1.12
CA ILE A 16 18.45 13.86 1.05
C ILE A 16 19.45 13.79 2.20
N GLU A 17 20.16 14.88 2.46
CA GLU A 17 21.13 14.97 3.56
C GLU A 17 20.46 14.78 4.93
N HIS A 18 19.28 15.36 5.13
CA HIS A 18 18.51 15.20 6.35
C HIS A 18 18.13 13.73 6.59
N ILE A 19 17.56 13.07 5.58
CA ILE A 19 17.17 11.65 5.68
C ILE A 19 18.40 10.75 5.90
N ASP A 20 19.51 10.99 5.19
CA ASP A 20 20.72 10.18 5.35
C ASP A 20 21.38 10.41 6.72
N SER A 21 21.32 11.63 7.26
CA SER A 21 21.69 11.92 8.65
C SER A 21 20.88 11.09 9.65
N GLN A 22 19.54 11.11 9.54
CA GLN A 22 18.66 10.31 10.39
C GLN A 22 18.94 8.80 10.26
N ARG A 23 19.19 8.30 9.05
CA ARG A 23 19.56 6.90 8.80
C ARG A 23 20.85 6.51 9.52
N ARG A 24 21.87 7.37 9.47
CA ARG A 24 23.16 7.15 10.15
C ARG A 24 23.03 7.22 11.68
N GLN A 25 22.18 8.08 12.20
CA GLN A 25 21.91 8.16 13.65
C GLN A 25 21.15 6.93 14.16
N ASN A 26 20.27 6.37 13.33
CA ASN A 26 19.47 5.17 13.65
C ASN A 26 20.12 3.87 13.14
N SER A 27 21.44 3.86 12.90
CA SER A 27 22.13 2.68 12.37
C SER A 27 22.35 1.62 13.46
N SER A 28 21.27 1.00 13.93
CA SER A 28 21.37 -0.30 14.58
C SER A 28 21.74 -1.34 13.53
N THR A 29 22.75 -2.16 13.79
CA THR A 29 23.04 -3.34 12.97
C THR A 29 21.86 -4.31 13.07
N LEU A 30 20.95 -4.24 12.11
CA LEU A 30 19.84 -5.19 11.98
C LEU A 30 20.39 -6.48 11.40
N THR A 31 20.47 -7.53 12.22
CA THR A 31 20.67 -8.89 11.72
C THR A 31 19.36 -9.36 11.10
N LEU A 32 19.25 -9.23 9.78
CA LEU A 32 18.09 -9.74 9.04
C LEU A 32 18.29 -11.22 8.77
N THR A 33 17.37 -12.05 9.24
CA THR A 33 17.29 -13.46 8.86
C THR A 33 16.42 -13.59 7.62
N PRO A 34 16.95 -14.07 6.48
CA PRO A 34 16.13 -14.34 5.30
C PRO A 34 15.03 -15.35 5.60
N TRP A 35 13.88 -15.20 4.95
CA TRP A 35 12.81 -16.18 5.08
C TRP A 35 13.21 -17.56 4.53
N THR A 36 12.89 -18.61 5.29
CA THR A 36 13.02 -19.99 4.84
C THR A 36 12.10 -20.27 3.66
N LEU A 37 12.34 -21.36 2.91
CA LEU A 37 11.46 -21.80 1.83
C LEU A 37 10.02 -22.05 2.34
N THR A 38 9.87 -22.65 3.52
CA THR A 38 8.58 -22.92 4.15
C THR A 38 7.84 -21.63 4.51
N GLN A 39 8.54 -20.64 5.10
CA GLN A 39 7.95 -19.34 5.42
C GLN A 39 7.48 -18.61 4.16
N ARG A 40 8.31 -18.60 3.11
CA ARG A 40 7.94 -18.01 1.82
C ARG A 40 6.72 -18.67 1.20
N ALA A 41 6.66 -20.00 1.21
CA ALA A 41 5.52 -20.75 0.70
C ALA A 41 4.24 -20.45 1.50
N GLY A 42 4.32 -20.41 2.83
CA GLY A 42 3.20 -20.08 3.70
C GLY A 42 2.66 -18.66 3.47
N LEU A 43 3.55 -17.67 3.36
CA LEU A 43 3.15 -16.28 3.05
C LEU A 43 2.54 -16.15 1.67
N LYS A 44 3.11 -16.82 0.66
CA LYS A 44 2.55 -16.84 -0.71
C LYS A 44 1.15 -17.45 -0.71
N TYR A 45 0.96 -18.57 -0.01
CA TYR A 45 -0.34 -19.22 0.11
C TYR A 45 -1.37 -18.30 0.79
N ALA A 46 -1.01 -17.70 1.93
CA ALA A 46 -1.88 -16.76 2.64
C ALA A 46 -2.26 -15.53 1.78
N ALA A 47 -1.30 -15.00 1.02
CA ALA A 47 -1.56 -13.92 0.07
C ALA A 47 -2.55 -14.33 -1.03
N SER A 48 -2.33 -15.49 -1.66
CA SER A 48 -3.24 -16.01 -2.70
C SER A 48 -4.65 -16.21 -2.16
N GLN A 49 -4.81 -16.80 -0.97
CA GLN A 49 -6.11 -17.03 -0.35
C GLN A 49 -6.91 -15.73 -0.14
N VAL A 50 -6.24 -14.62 0.18
CA VAL A 50 -6.93 -13.32 0.29
C VAL A 50 -7.41 -12.84 -1.07
N VAL A 51 -6.57 -12.94 -2.09
CA VAL A 51 -6.94 -12.51 -3.45
C VAL A 51 -8.11 -13.35 -3.96
N ASP A 52 -8.06 -14.68 -3.79
CA ASP A 52 -9.13 -15.60 -4.22
C ASP A 52 -10.45 -15.29 -3.51
N ARG A 53 -10.43 -15.10 -2.19
CA ARG A 53 -11.65 -14.75 -1.41
C ARG A 53 -12.24 -13.41 -1.80
N LEU A 54 -11.40 -12.40 -2.05
CA LEU A 54 -11.88 -11.09 -2.50
C LEU A 54 -12.41 -11.17 -3.93
N ALA A 55 -11.79 -11.98 -4.79
CA ALA A 55 -12.28 -12.20 -6.14
C ALA A 55 -13.67 -12.85 -6.12
N GLU A 56 -13.87 -13.88 -5.31
CA GLU A 56 -15.17 -14.53 -5.12
C GLU A 56 -16.20 -13.56 -4.51
N ARG A 57 -15.85 -12.87 -3.42
CA ARG A 57 -16.76 -11.94 -2.71
C ARG A 57 -17.29 -10.81 -3.59
N PHE A 58 -16.47 -10.31 -4.51
CA PHE A 58 -16.79 -9.15 -5.35
C PHE A 58 -16.98 -9.50 -6.83
N ASP A 59 -17.16 -10.79 -7.16
CA ASP A 59 -17.36 -11.31 -8.53
C ASP A 59 -16.32 -10.78 -9.54
N ILE A 60 -15.03 -10.89 -9.18
CA ILE A 60 -13.91 -10.39 -9.97
C ILE A 60 -13.27 -11.55 -10.74
N THR A 61 -13.42 -11.52 -12.06
CA THR A 61 -12.73 -12.47 -12.95
C THR A 61 -11.30 -12.04 -13.28
N ASN A 62 -11.04 -10.74 -13.35
CA ASN A 62 -9.71 -10.19 -13.60
C ASN A 62 -9.00 -9.82 -12.28
N PHE A 63 -8.19 -10.74 -11.78
CA PHE A 63 -7.39 -10.62 -10.55
C PHE A 63 -6.51 -9.36 -10.51
N ASN A 64 -6.10 -8.82 -11.67
CA ASN A 64 -5.32 -7.58 -11.72
C ASN A 64 -6.11 -6.33 -11.26
N ARG A 65 -7.42 -6.45 -11.01
CA ARG A 65 -8.22 -5.39 -10.38
C ARG A 65 -8.01 -5.30 -8.87
N ILE A 66 -7.51 -6.36 -8.24
CA ILE A 66 -7.22 -6.39 -6.80
C ILE A 66 -5.83 -5.80 -6.58
N LYS A 67 -5.74 -4.76 -5.75
CA LYS A 67 -4.50 -4.03 -5.41
C LYS A 67 -4.20 -4.23 -3.93
N PRO A 68 -3.52 -5.34 -3.58
CA PRO A 68 -3.27 -5.67 -2.19
C PRO A 68 -2.07 -4.89 -1.63
N GLY A 69 -2.16 -4.51 -0.36
CA GLY A 69 -1.13 -3.76 0.35
C GLY A 69 -1.34 -2.24 0.30
N ILE A 70 -0.85 -1.55 1.33
CA ILE A 70 -1.08 -0.11 1.55
C ILE A 70 -0.61 0.73 0.37
N ALA A 71 0.60 0.47 -0.14
CA ALA A 71 1.18 1.26 -1.23
C ALA A 71 0.39 1.08 -2.54
N GLU A 72 -0.03 -0.15 -2.86
CA GLU A 72 -0.81 -0.42 -4.06
C GLU A 72 -2.22 0.17 -3.96
N ALA A 73 -2.88 -0.01 -2.80
CA ALA A 73 -4.19 0.54 -2.51
C ALA A 73 -4.19 2.08 -2.61
N THR A 74 -3.23 2.73 -1.96
CA THR A 74 -3.04 4.18 -2.00
C THR A 74 -2.83 4.68 -3.43
N ARG A 75 -1.95 4.03 -4.18
CA ARG A 75 -1.70 4.39 -5.58
C ARG A 75 -2.93 4.20 -6.46
N ALA A 76 -3.75 3.17 -6.19
CA ALA A 76 -4.99 2.93 -6.92
C ALA A 76 -6.01 4.04 -6.67
N VAL A 77 -6.20 4.45 -5.42
CA VAL A 77 -7.06 5.59 -5.06
C VAL A 77 -6.60 6.89 -5.74
N MET A 78 -5.28 7.12 -5.81
CA MET A 78 -4.74 8.35 -6.40
C MET A 78 -4.82 8.40 -7.94
N ARG A 79 -4.88 7.27 -8.64
CA ARG A 79 -4.63 7.21 -10.09
C ARG A 79 -5.70 6.47 -10.90
N ARG A 80 -6.62 5.78 -10.25
CA ARG A 80 -7.66 4.95 -10.89
C ARG A 80 -9.01 5.29 -10.27
N VAL A 81 -10.05 4.60 -10.72
CA VAL A 81 -11.40 4.67 -10.13
C VAL A 81 -11.60 3.41 -9.27
N PRO A 82 -11.56 3.54 -7.92
CA PRO A 82 -11.84 2.42 -7.03
C PRO A 82 -13.33 2.04 -7.07
N ASP A 83 -13.60 0.73 -7.02
CA ASP A 83 -14.93 0.20 -6.68
C ASP A 83 -15.04 -0.04 -5.17
N HIS A 84 -13.98 -0.59 -4.55
CA HIS A 84 -13.94 -0.85 -3.11
C HIS A 84 -12.58 -0.50 -2.52
N VAL A 85 -12.57 0.06 -1.32
CA VAL A 85 -11.38 0.21 -0.49
C VAL A 85 -11.63 -0.49 0.84
N LEU A 86 -10.78 -1.46 1.14
CA LEU A 86 -10.88 -2.32 2.32
C LEU A 86 -9.66 -2.08 3.20
N VAL A 87 -9.87 -1.97 4.51
CA VAL A 87 -8.80 -1.91 5.51
C VAL A 87 -9.02 -2.99 6.56
N ARG A 88 -7.93 -3.46 7.16
CA ARG A 88 -8.00 -4.40 8.28
C ARG A 88 -8.49 -3.72 9.54
N ASN A 89 -7.94 -2.54 9.82
CA ASN A 89 -8.23 -1.73 11.00
C ASN A 89 -8.10 -0.26 10.61
N ARG A 90 -9.15 0.54 10.80
CA ARG A 90 -9.16 1.98 10.50
C ARG A 90 -8.31 2.81 11.44
N THR A 91 -7.99 2.31 12.63
CA THR A 91 -7.14 3.01 13.61
C THR A 91 -5.65 2.74 13.42
N ASP A 92 -5.28 1.90 12.45
CA ASP A 92 -3.88 1.59 12.13
C ASP A 92 -3.18 2.84 11.56
N SER A 93 -2.05 3.23 12.15
CA SER A 93 -1.28 4.41 11.72
C SER A 93 -0.87 4.31 10.25
N ASP A 94 -0.59 3.10 9.76
CA ASP A 94 -0.08 2.88 8.42
C ASP A 94 -1.16 3.07 7.32
N VAL A 95 -2.45 3.04 7.68
CA VAL A 95 -3.55 3.25 6.72
C VAL A 95 -4.09 4.69 6.72
N GLN A 96 -3.64 5.56 7.63
CA GLN A 96 -4.22 6.90 7.77
C GLN A 96 -4.09 7.76 6.50
N LEU A 97 -2.98 7.64 5.78
CA LEU A 97 -2.81 8.31 4.49
C LEU A 97 -3.86 7.84 3.47
N LEU A 98 -4.12 6.53 3.40
CA LEU A 98 -5.15 5.97 2.52
C LEU A 98 -6.53 6.50 2.90
N LEU A 99 -6.89 6.46 4.19
CA LEU A 99 -8.18 6.93 4.70
C LEU A 99 -8.43 8.41 4.37
N HIS A 100 -7.41 9.26 4.57
CA HIS A 100 -7.47 10.69 4.22
C HIS A 100 -7.69 10.91 2.71
N LEU A 101 -7.01 10.14 1.87
CA LEU A 101 -7.17 10.25 0.41
C LEU A 101 -8.54 9.77 -0.05
N THR A 102 -9.06 8.70 0.54
CA THR A 102 -10.40 8.20 0.24
C THR A 102 -11.49 9.15 0.71
N GLU A 103 -11.35 9.76 1.89
CA GLU A 103 -12.28 10.75 2.42
C GLU A 103 -12.36 11.96 1.47
N LYS A 104 -11.21 12.50 1.06
CA LYS A 104 -11.14 13.60 0.08
C LYS A 104 -11.77 13.24 -1.27
N ALA A 105 -11.71 11.97 -1.67
CA ALA A 105 -12.29 11.49 -2.92
C ALA A 105 -13.78 11.08 -2.77
N GLY A 106 -14.36 11.14 -1.57
CA GLY A 106 -15.72 10.66 -1.30
C GLY A 106 -15.89 9.15 -1.45
N ILE A 107 -14.82 8.38 -1.30
CA ILE A 107 -14.81 6.93 -1.49
C ILE A 107 -15.00 6.25 -0.11
N PRO A 108 -16.05 5.43 0.06
CA PRO A 108 -16.25 4.72 1.32
C PRO A 108 -15.14 3.68 1.53
N VAL A 109 -14.74 3.52 2.79
CA VAL A 109 -13.78 2.50 3.22
C VAL A 109 -14.47 1.52 4.13
N GLU A 110 -14.34 0.22 3.85
CA GLU A 110 -14.86 -0.87 4.68
C GLU A 110 -13.74 -1.43 5.58
N GLU A 111 -14.01 -1.57 6.88
CA GLU A 111 -13.13 -2.33 7.77
C GLU A 111 -13.55 -3.79 7.78
N VAL A 112 -12.64 -4.70 7.39
CA VAL A 112 -12.96 -6.12 7.19
C VAL A 112 -12.11 -7.06 8.07
N GLY A 113 -11.31 -6.51 8.98
CA GLY A 113 -10.51 -7.30 9.91
C GLY A 113 -9.60 -8.32 9.22
N ASP A 114 -9.50 -9.50 9.81
CA ASP A 114 -8.57 -10.56 9.42
C ASP A 114 -8.85 -11.18 8.05
N VAL A 115 -9.96 -10.81 7.39
CA VAL A 115 -10.23 -11.21 5.99
C VAL A 115 -9.09 -10.81 5.06
N LEU A 116 -8.35 -9.73 5.35
CA LEU A 116 -7.21 -9.29 4.53
C LEU A 116 -5.91 -10.08 4.78
N GLY A 117 -5.91 -11.09 5.65
CA GLY A 117 -4.78 -12.03 5.83
C GLY A 117 -3.45 -11.34 6.15
N PRO A 118 -2.47 -11.25 5.23
CA PRO A 118 -1.22 -10.52 5.46
C PRO A 118 -1.28 -9.02 5.13
N TYR A 119 -2.35 -8.52 4.50
CA TYR A 119 -2.46 -7.12 4.05
C TYR A 119 -3.22 -6.21 5.03
N ARG A 120 -2.72 -4.99 5.25
CA ARG A 120 -3.42 -3.96 6.04
C ARG A 120 -4.52 -3.25 5.25
N ALA A 121 -4.38 -3.17 3.93
CA ALA A 121 -5.35 -2.56 3.03
C ALA A 121 -5.37 -3.25 1.66
N VAL A 122 -6.51 -3.18 0.98
CA VAL A 122 -6.70 -3.62 -0.41
C VAL A 122 -7.61 -2.61 -1.11
N THR A 123 -7.28 -2.23 -2.35
CA THR A 123 -8.22 -1.50 -3.21
C THR A 123 -8.60 -2.37 -4.40
N ILE A 124 -9.89 -2.45 -4.71
CA ILE A 124 -10.40 -3.06 -5.94
C ILE A 124 -10.71 -1.92 -6.90
N ILE A 125 -10.10 -1.94 -8.08
CA ILE A 125 -10.37 -0.93 -9.13
C ILE A 125 -11.49 -1.37 -10.06
N ARG A 126 -12.17 -0.40 -10.66
CA ARG A 126 -13.24 -0.64 -11.65
C ARG A 126 -12.75 -1.41 -12.86
N SER A 127 -13.63 -2.24 -13.41
CA SER A 127 -13.41 -2.87 -14.71
C SER A 127 -13.47 -1.80 -15.80
N LEU A 128 -12.50 -1.81 -16.72
CA LEU A 128 -12.60 -1.04 -17.96
C LEU A 128 -13.40 -1.92 -18.91
N SER A 129 -14.70 -1.65 -19.00
CA SER A 129 -15.58 -2.20 -20.03
C SER A 129 -15.27 -1.59 -21.39
#